data_AF-A0A6C0B485-F1
#
_entry.id   AF-A0A6C0B485-F1
#
_cell.length_a   1.000
_cell.length_b   1.000
_cell.length_c   1.000
_cell.angle_alpha   90.00
_cell.angle_beta   90.00
_cell.angle_gamma   90.00
#
_symmetry.space_group_name_H-M   'P 1'
#
loop_
_entity.id
_entity.type
_entity.pdbx_description
1 polymer ?
#
loop_
_entity_poly.entity_id
_entity_poly.type
_entity_poly.pdbx_seq_one_letter_code
_entity_poly.pdbx_strand_id
1 'polypeptide(L)'
;MAAAFSNVNITQNGDGTVDVTWTQTNASHFAVYIAAGYPGDVDIKFHYDGDVSNEIGADELMDETFEWASGETLTMEFISDVSVGSYIAYEIFFYALDEDGEPVLDDDDDDAEQEITVEAWNVAGICFLGDTKVETDQGKIRFDMLSTYNTINGLKIKQVVKVINSDDNLIFINKHAFGKKVPSKNTYIGRNHGVYLDDSFIQEKDLEPHVHELIYHIAGKNLVRARNLIKMGGVTEVKRGKKDTLYNVLLETHSTMIVNNIPCETLNPNDPMTHKFIK
;
A
#
# COMPACT_ATOMS: atom_id res chain seq x y z
N MET A 1 22.68 31.16 3.23
CA MET A 1 22.08 31.41 1.90
C MET A 1 20.99 30.36 1.79
N ALA A 2 19.72 30.75 1.88
CA ALA A 2 18.61 29.80 1.97
C ALA A 2 18.65 28.80 0.80
N ALA A 3 18.54 27.51 1.09
CA ALA A 3 18.49 26.47 0.08
C ALA A 3 17.19 26.62 -0.71
N ALA A 4 17.25 27.14 -1.94
CA ALA A 4 16.08 27.24 -2.80
C ALA A 4 15.92 25.94 -3.59
N PHE A 5 14.96 25.10 -3.21
CA PHE A 5 14.53 23.97 -4.02
C PHE A 5 13.49 24.44 -5.04
N SER A 6 13.59 23.93 -6.27
CA SER A 6 12.65 24.25 -7.34
C SER A 6 12.23 22.97 -8.06
N ASN A 7 11.07 23.01 -8.71
CA ASN A 7 10.57 21.90 -9.52
C ASN A 7 10.34 20.60 -8.72
N VAL A 8 9.76 20.70 -7.52
CA VAL A 8 9.24 19.52 -6.82
C VAL A 8 8.14 18.90 -7.68
N ASN A 9 8.36 17.67 -8.15
CA ASN A 9 7.37 16.87 -8.85
C ASN A 9 7.13 15.58 -8.08
N ILE A 10 5.86 15.32 -7.81
CA ILE A 10 5.38 14.08 -7.21
C ILE A 10 4.75 13.26 -8.32
N THR A 11 5.32 12.10 -8.59
CA THR A 11 4.81 11.16 -9.60
C THR A 11 4.35 9.91 -8.89
N GLN A 12 3.05 9.63 -8.99
CA GLN A 12 2.52 8.36 -8.53
C GLN A 12 2.73 7.30 -9.61
N ASN A 13 3.52 6.29 -9.29
CA ASN A 13 3.79 5.21 -10.21
C ASN A 13 2.67 4.19 -10.22
N GLY A 14 2.50 3.61 -11.40
CA GLY A 14 1.54 2.56 -11.64
C GLY A 14 1.98 1.22 -11.08
N ASP A 15 2.74 1.15 -9.99
CA ASP A 15 3.11 -0.05 -9.20
C ASP A 15 2.99 0.21 -7.70
N GLY A 16 2.36 1.33 -7.32
CA GLY A 16 2.11 1.69 -5.93
C GLY A 16 3.25 2.47 -5.26
N THR A 17 4.39 2.65 -5.94
CA THR A 17 5.44 3.55 -5.47
C THR A 17 5.09 5.00 -5.80
N VAL A 18 5.69 5.92 -5.04
CA VAL A 18 5.61 7.35 -5.34
C VAL A 18 7.02 7.90 -5.44
N ASP A 19 7.30 8.53 -6.57
CA ASP A 19 8.55 9.23 -6.79
C ASP A 19 8.37 10.70 -6.45
N VAL A 20 9.21 11.19 -5.56
CA VAL A 20 9.34 12.62 -5.28
C VAL A 20 10.67 13.06 -5.83
N THR A 21 10.61 13.96 -6.81
CA THR A 21 11.78 14.50 -7.49
C THR A 21 11.85 16.00 -7.27
N TRP A 22 13.04 16.53 -7.07
CA TRP A 22 13.25 17.97 -7.03
C TRP A 22 14.63 18.31 -7.55
N THR A 23 14.82 19.57 -7.95
CA THR A 23 16.10 20.06 -8.43
C THR A 23 16.60 21.17 -7.51
N GLN A 24 17.79 20.97 -6.97
CA GLN A 24 18.44 21.96 -6.13
C GLN A 24 19.10 23.04 -6.99
N THR A 25 18.92 24.31 -6.61
CA THR A 25 19.50 25.41 -7.39
C THR A 25 20.73 26.06 -6.78
N ASN A 26 20.97 26.00 -5.46
CA ASN A 26 21.93 26.93 -4.82
C ASN A 26 22.69 26.48 -3.54
N ALA A 27 22.67 25.22 -3.09
CA ALA A 27 23.46 24.80 -1.90
C ALA A 27 24.37 23.60 -2.21
N SER A 28 25.44 23.42 -1.43
CA SER A 28 26.43 22.35 -1.61
C SER A 28 26.25 21.15 -0.66
N HIS A 29 25.55 21.33 0.47
CA HIS A 29 25.31 20.28 1.48
C HIS A 29 23.96 20.53 2.18
N PHE A 30 23.18 19.48 2.47
CA PHE A 30 21.88 19.57 3.15
C PHE A 30 21.57 18.24 3.89
N ALA A 31 20.57 18.24 4.77
CA ALA A 31 20.07 17.03 5.45
C ALA A 31 18.59 16.71 5.12
N VAL A 32 18.35 15.41 5.02
CA VAL A 32 17.12 14.59 4.86
C VAL A 32 16.29 14.26 6.09
N TYR A 33 15.39 15.11 6.60
CA TYR A 33 14.51 14.66 7.71
C TYR A 33 13.13 14.26 7.22
N ILE A 34 12.71 13.04 7.53
CA ILE A 34 11.42 12.49 7.14
C ILE A 34 10.62 12.18 8.40
N ALA A 35 9.59 12.99 8.68
CA ALA A 35 8.64 12.68 9.73
C ALA A 35 7.48 11.87 9.12
N ALA A 36 7.38 10.60 9.50
CA ALA A 36 6.26 9.74 9.09
C ALA A 36 5.00 10.07 9.90
N GLY A 37 3.95 10.58 9.23
CA GLY A 37 2.68 10.93 9.87
C GLY A 37 1.77 9.75 10.23
N TYR A 38 2.05 8.54 9.72
CA TYR A 38 1.27 7.33 10.02
C TYR A 38 2.16 6.07 10.09
N PRO A 39 1.93 5.15 11.03
CA PRO A 39 2.73 3.95 11.21
C PRO A 39 2.35 2.91 10.15
N GLY A 40 3.09 2.90 9.05
CA GLY A 40 3.08 1.80 8.10
C GLY A 40 4.52 1.47 7.72
N ASP A 41 4.82 0.19 7.52
CA ASP A 41 6.11 -0.26 6.98
C ASP A 41 6.26 0.31 5.56
N VAL A 42 7.09 1.35 5.42
CA VAL A 42 7.44 1.97 4.15
C VAL A 42 8.94 1.92 4.01
N ASP A 43 9.40 1.20 2.98
CA ASP A 43 10.80 1.21 2.58
C ASP A 43 11.01 2.46 1.72
N ILE A 44 12.08 3.21 1.96
CA ILE A 44 12.42 4.40 1.17
C ILE A 44 13.72 4.12 0.41
N LYS A 45 13.69 4.34 -0.91
CA LYS A 45 14.88 4.25 -1.76
C LYS A 45 15.28 5.63 -2.27
N PHE A 46 16.57 5.90 -2.18
CA PHE A 46 17.15 7.11 -2.73
C PHE A 46 17.86 6.76 -4.04
N HIS A 47 17.50 7.48 -5.11
CA HIS A 47 18.12 7.35 -6.43
C HIS A 47 18.80 8.65 -6.81
N TYR A 48 20.09 8.55 -7.14
CA TYR A 48 20.93 9.65 -7.55
C TYR A 48 21.34 9.49 -9.01
N ASP A 49 20.91 10.41 -9.88
CA ASP A 49 21.16 10.35 -11.34
C ASP A 49 20.87 8.97 -11.99
N GLY A 50 19.92 8.21 -11.39
CA GLY A 50 19.52 6.88 -11.83
C GLY A 50 20.22 5.68 -11.16
N ASP A 51 21.21 5.90 -10.28
CA ASP A 51 21.83 4.86 -9.46
C ASP A 51 21.22 4.85 -8.05
N VAL A 52 20.85 3.65 -7.56
CA VAL A 52 20.32 3.46 -6.19
C VAL A 52 21.47 3.64 -5.20
N SER A 53 21.38 4.64 -4.33
CA SER A 53 22.44 4.91 -3.36
C SER A 53 22.25 4.12 -2.07
N ASN A 54 21.04 4.09 -1.51
CA ASN A 54 20.69 3.38 -0.26
C ASN A 54 19.21 2.93 -0.24
N GLU A 55 18.92 1.78 0.38
CA GLU A 55 17.58 1.30 0.74
C GLU A 55 17.50 1.34 2.27
N ILE A 56 16.57 2.13 2.81
CA ILE A 56 16.43 2.37 4.25
C ILE A 56 15.07 1.82 4.71
N GLY A 57 15.10 0.97 5.72
CA GLY A 57 13.91 0.37 6.33
C GLY A 57 13.12 1.38 7.16
N ALA A 58 11.82 1.15 7.30
CA ALA A 58 10.89 2.05 7.99
C ALA A 58 11.27 2.38 9.46
N ASP A 59 12.04 1.51 10.10
CA ASP A 59 12.52 1.61 11.48
C ASP A 59 13.85 2.38 11.63
N GLU A 60 14.52 2.72 10.52
CA GLU A 60 15.82 3.41 10.48
C GLU A 60 15.72 4.88 10.02
N LEU A 61 14.51 5.38 9.71
CA LEU A 61 14.27 6.69 9.08
C LEU A 61 14.49 7.94 9.96
N MET A 62 14.98 7.78 11.19
CA MET A 62 15.32 8.92 12.04
C MET A 62 16.82 9.17 11.96
N ASP A 63 17.19 10.28 11.32
CA ASP A 63 18.55 10.88 11.26
C ASP A 63 19.50 10.41 10.15
N GLU A 64 19.03 10.35 8.89
CA GLU A 64 19.91 10.13 7.72
C GLU A 64 20.32 11.46 7.06
N THR A 65 21.63 11.66 6.88
CA THR A 65 22.18 12.84 6.18
C THR A 65 22.72 12.41 4.81
N PHE A 66 22.32 13.12 3.75
CA PHE A 66 22.75 12.83 2.38
C PHE A 66 23.52 14.01 1.80
N GLU A 67 24.67 13.76 1.18
CA GLU A 67 25.43 14.78 0.45
C GLU A 67 25.19 14.62 -1.06
N TRP A 68 24.83 15.70 -1.78
CA TRP A 68 24.72 15.71 -3.25
C TRP A 68 25.22 17.04 -3.85
N ALA A 69 25.65 17.05 -5.12
CA ALA A 69 26.21 18.24 -5.78
C ALA A 69 25.15 19.16 -6.44
N SER A 70 25.42 20.46 -6.43
CA SER A 70 24.52 21.48 -6.98
C SER A 70 24.14 21.22 -8.46
N GLY A 71 22.85 21.23 -8.77
CA GLY A 71 22.30 21.02 -10.11
C GLY A 71 21.83 19.59 -10.41
N GLU A 72 22.01 18.67 -9.46
CA GLU A 72 21.60 17.27 -9.60
C GLU A 72 20.15 17.04 -9.16
N THR A 73 19.56 15.95 -9.64
CA THR A 73 18.20 15.53 -9.27
C THR A 73 18.29 14.36 -8.31
N LEU A 74 17.73 14.53 -7.12
CA LEU A 74 17.48 13.43 -6.21
C LEU A 74 16.05 12.92 -6.45
N THR A 75 15.89 11.61 -6.55
CA THR A 75 14.58 10.95 -6.57
C THR A 75 14.44 10.11 -5.32
N MET A 76 13.40 10.39 -4.54
CA MET A 76 12.98 9.53 -3.44
C MET A 76 11.83 8.65 -3.92
N GLU A 77 12.04 7.34 -3.91
CA GLU A 77 11.01 6.35 -4.19
C GLU A 77 10.46 5.84 -2.85
N PHE A 78 9.21 6.17 -2.57
CA PHE A 78 8.47 5.63 -1.43
C PHE A 78 7.86 4.29 -1.81
N ILE A 79 8.39 3.20 -1.25
CA ILE A 79 7.86 1.84 -1.43
C ILE A 79 6.98 1.52 -0.23
N SER A 80 5.70 1.85 -0.40
CA SER A 80 4.71 1.57 0.63
C SER A 80 4.19 0.15 0.53
N ASP A 81 4.39 -0.63 1.60
CA ASP A 81 3.78 -1.96 1.75
C ASP A 81 2.36 -1.87 2.35
N VAL A 82 1.84 -0.64 2.39
CA VAL A 82 0.63 -0.24 3.07
C VAL A 82 -0.60 -0.67 2.26
N SER A 83 -1.68 -0.96 2.97
CA SER A 83 -2.95 -1.42 2.40
C SER A 83 -3.51 -0.49 1.33
N VAL A 84 -4.42 -1.01 0.50
CA VAL A 84 -5.31 -0.13 -0.27
C VAL A 84 -5.98 0.85 0.68
N GLY A 85 -5.89 2.14 0.39
CA GLY A 85 -6.51 3.17 1.22
C GLY A 85 -5.57 3.79 2.27
N SER A 86 -4.28 3.51 2.22
CA SER A 86 -3.33 4.21 3.08
C SER A 86 -3.00 5.58 2.49
N TYR A 87 -3.39 6.62 3.22
CA TYR A 87 -2.85 7.96 3.09
C TYR A 87 -1.46 7.95 3.69
N ILE A 88 -0.47 8.28 2.88
CA ILE A 88 0.84 8.55 3.41
C ILE A 88 1.06 10.03 3.21
N ALA A 89 1.08 10.75 4.32
CA ALA A 89 1.68 12.07 4.40
C ALA A 89 3.04 11.90 5.06
N TYR A 90 4.06 12.26 4.31
CA TYR A 90 5.35 12.58 4.87
C TYR A 90 5.48 14.09 4.93
N GLU A 91 5.94 14.57 6.07
CA GLU A 91 6.57 15.88 6.15
C GLU A 91 8.06 15.64 5.92
N ILE A 92 8.56 16.18 4.82
CA ILE A 92 9.98 16.13 4.50
C ILE A 92 10.54 17.52 4.79
N PHE A 93 11.51 17.56 5.70
CA PHE A 93 12.23 18.77 6.08
C PHE A 93 13.64 18.73 5.49
N PHE A 94 14.03 19.84 4.91
CA PHE A 94 15.36 20.03 4.35
C PHE A 94 16.10 21.08 5.15
N TYR A 95 17.31 20.74 5.62
CA TYR A 95 18.18 21.67 6.34
C TYR A 95 19.45 21.91 5.55
N ALA A 96 19.96 23.14 5.54
CA ALA A 96 21.33 23.38 5.13
C ALA A 96 22.29 22.82 6.19
N LEU A 97 23.43 22.27 5.79
CA LEU A 97 24.50 21.89 6.71
C LEU A 97 25.54 23.00 6.83
N ASP A 98 26.13 23.16 8.02
CA ASP A 98 27.28 24.03 8.24
C ASP A 98 28.61 23.39 7.77
N GLU A 99 29.73 24.06 8.02
CA GLU A 99 31.06 23.57 7.64
C GLU A 99 31.49 22.31 8.41
N ASP A 100 30.85 22.02 9.55
CA ASP A 100 31.11 20.85 10.39
C ASP A 100 30.16 19.68 10.07
N GLY A 101 29.21 19.89 9.15
CA GLY A 101 28.23 18.89 8.71
C GLY A 101 26.99 18.81 9.60
N GLU A 102 26.79 19.78 10.48
CA GLU A 102 25.64 19.84 11.38
C GLU A 102 24.51 20.66 10.75
N PRO A 103 23.23 20.28 10.96
CA PRO A 103 22.10 21.03 10.43
C PRO A 103 22.05 22.44 11.04
N VAL A 104 21.95 23.45 10.17
CA VAL A 104 21.76 24.85 10.57
C VAL A 104 20.30 25.04 10.96
N LEU A 105 20.02 24.84 12.25
CA LEU A 105 18.74 25.16 12.88
C LEU A 105 18.81 26.63 13.33
N ASP A 106 18.39 27.57 12.48
CA ASP A 106 18.37 28.98 12.87
C ASP A 106 17.11 29.24 13.71
N ASP A 107 17.28 29.53 15.01
CA ASP A 107 16.18 29.69 15.98
C ASP A 107 15.23 30.87 15.65
N ASP A 108 15.59 31.73 14.68
CA ASP A 108 14.91 33.00 14.37
C ASP A 108 14.54 33.21 12.87
N ASP A 109 14.85 32.28 11.96
CA ASP A 109 14.57 32.42 10.52
C ASP A 109 13.71 31.25 9.98
N ASP A 110 12.41 31.52 9.76
CA ASP A 110 11.42 30.67 9.04
C ASP A 110 11.84 30.29 7.59
N ASP A 111 13.02 30.73 7.13
CA ASP A 111 13.51 30.64 5.75
C ASP A 111 14.49 29.49 5.50
N ALA A 112 14.91 28.74 6.53
CA ALA A 112 15.86 27.62 6.40
C ALA A 112 15.21 26.24 6.22
N GLU A 113 13.93 26.11 6.61
CA GLU A 113 13.16 24.87 6.48
C GLU A 113 12.18 24.98 5.32
N GLN A 114 12.25 24.05 4.36
CA GLN A 114 11.21 23.90 3.35
C GLN A 114 10.43 22.62 3.63
N GLU A 115 9.14 22.75 3.95
CA GLU A 115 8.24 21.62 4.16
C GLU A 115 7.65 21.16 2.83
N ILE A 116 7.76 19.87 2.53
CA ILE A 116 7.02 19.24 1.44
C ILE A 116 6.10 18.18 2.02
N THR A 117 4.80 18.40 1.87
CA THR A 117 3.79 17.36 2.11
C THR A 117 3.62 16.50 0.86
N VAL A 118 3.93 15.21 0.98
CA VAL A 118 3.72 14.24 -0.11
C VAL A 118 2.47 13.43 0.18
N GLU A 119 1.45 13.51 -0.67
CA GLU A 119 0.22 12.70 -0.55
C GLU A 119 0.19 11.57 -1.59
N ALA A 120 0.37 10.34 -1.14
CA ALA A 120 0.40 9.13 -1.98
C ALA A 120 -0.82 8.23 -1.75
N TRP A 121 -1.39 7.63 -2.82
CA TRP A 121 -2.59 6.79 -2.75
C TRP A 121 -2.37 5.36 -3.23
N ASN A 122 -1.97 4.42 -2.38
CA ASN A 122 -1.92 3.03 -2.83
C ASN A 122 -3.35 2.47 -2.94
N VAL A 123 -3.77 2.07 -4.14
CA VAL A 123 -5.09 1.46 -4.39
C VAL A 123 -4.99 0.04 -4.98
N ALA A 124 -3.78 -0.50 -5.11
CA ALA A 124 -3.54 -1.63 -5.99
C ALA A 124 -3.71 -3.03 -5.35
N GLY A 125 -3.59 -3.15 -4.03
CA GLY A 125 -3.32 -4.47 -3.42
C GLY A 125 -4.51 -5.32 -2.94
N ILE A 126 -5.70 -4.76 -2.67
CA ILE A 126 -6.84 -5.46 -2.03
C ILE A 126 -7.95 -5.69 -3.06
N CYS A 127 -7.72 -6.57 -4.04
CA CYS A 127 -8.72 -6.85 -5.09
C CYS A 127 -8.64 -8.29 -5.67
N PHE A 128 -9.62 -8.64 -6.50
CA PHE A 128 -9.72 -9.88 -7.29
C PHE A 128 -9.90 -9.60 -8.79
N LEU A 129 -9.61 -10.58 -9.64
CA LEU A 129 -9.93 -10.51 -11.07
C LEU A 129 -11.45 -10.53 -11.32
N GLY A 130 -11.89 -9.86 -12.39
CA GLY A 130 -13.30 -9.70 -12.72
C GLY A 130 -14.08 -11.00 -12.91
N ASP A 131 -13.45 -12.06 -13.40
CA ASP A 131 -14.07 -13.38 -13.60
C ASP A 131 -14.15 -14.23 -12.33
N THR A 132 -13.51 -13.79 -11.24
CA THR A 132 -13.57 -14.44 -9.93
C THR A 132 -14.96 -14.26 -9.32
N LYS A 133 -15.44 -15.31 -8.62
CA LYS A 133 -16.80 -15.34 -8.06
C LYS A 133 -16.80 -15.09 -6.56
N VAL A 134 -17.64 -14.14 -6.15
CA VAL A 134 -17.99 -13.88 -4.75
C VAL A 134 -19.34 -14.52 -4.43
N GLU A 135 -19.51 -15.00 -3.20
CA GLU A 135 -20.81 -15.43 -2.68
C GLU A 135 -21.64 -14.20 -2.29
N THR A 136 -22.82 -14.10 -2.89
CA THR A 136 -23.83 -13.07 -2.61
C THR A 136 -25.10 -13.74 -2.10
N ASP A 137 -26.03 -12.98 -1.55
CA ASP A 137 -27.33 -13.53 -1.14
C ASP A 137 -28.19 -13.96 -2.36
N GLN A 138 -27.76 -13.64 -3.59
CA GLN A 138 -28.36 -14.08 -4.86
C GLN A 138 -27.57 -15.24 -5.51
N GLY A 139 -26.61 -15.82 -4.79
CA GLY A 139 -25.73 -16.89 -5.28
C GLY A 139 -24.35 -16.42 -5.68
N LYS A 140 -23.59 -17.27 -6.40
CA LYS A 140 -22.20 -16.98 -6.76
C LYS A 140 -22.12 -16.13 -8.04
N ILE A 141 -21.72 -14.88 -7.91
CA ILE A 141 -21.68 -13.88 -9.00
C ILE A 141 -20.23 -13.48 -9.28
N ARG A 142 -19.89 -13.22 -10.56
CA ARG A 142 -18.56 -12.71 -10.95
C ARG A 142 -18.42 -11.25 -10.54
N PHE A 143 -17.24 -10.81 -10.13
CA PHE A 143 -16.99 -9.41 -9.79
C PHE A 143 -17.34 -8.42 -10.91
N ASP A 144 -17.04 -8.77 -12.16
CA ASP A 144 -17.36 -7.93 -13.32
C ASP A 144 -18.86 -7.84 -13.66
N MET A 145 -19.69 -8.67 -13.01
CA MET A 145 -21.15 -8.66 -13.13
C MET A 145 -21.85 -8.16 -11.85
N LEU A 146 -21.12 -7.85 -10.78
CA LEU A 146 -21.70 -7.31 -9.56
C LEU A 146 -22.24 -5.89 -9.79
N SER A 147 -23.26 -5.54 -9.02
CA SER A 147 -23.84 -4.21 -8.97
C SER A 147 -24.29 -3.87 -7.55
N THR A 148 -24.70 -2.62 -7.35
CA THR A 148 -25.30 -2.16 -6.08
C THR A 148 -26.69 -2.73 -5.79
N TYR A 149 -27.29 -3.47 -6.74
CA TYR A 149 -28.50 -4.26 -6.51
C TYR A 149 -28.22 -5.58 -5.79
N ASN A 150 -26.95 -5.99 -5.71
CA ASN A 150 -26.55 -7.21 -5.02
C ASN A 150 -26.29 -6.95 -3.54
N THR A 151 -26.37 -8.03 -2.76
CA THR A 151 -26.12 -8.01 -1.31
C THR A 151 -25.18 -9.15 -0.90
N ILE A 152 -24.39 -8.91 0.14
CA ILE A 152 -23.46 -9.88 0.73
C ILE A 152 -23.72 -9.88 2.23
N ASN A 153 -23.94 -11.06 2.82
CA ASN A 153 -24.27 -11.22 4.24
C ASN A 153 -25.51 -10.39 4.67
N GLY A 154 -26.48 -10.21 3.77
CA GLY A 154 -27.65 -9.34 3.98
C GLY A 154 -27.36 -7.84 3.91
N LEU A 155 -26.11 -7.43 3.65
CA LEU A 155 -25.69 -6.03 3.54
C LEU A 155 -25.69 -5.58 2.09
N LYS A 156 -26.15 -4.35 1.85
CA LYS A 156 -26.09 -3.74 0.52
C LYS A 156 -24.65 -3.43 0.11
N ILE A 157 -24.34 -3.70 -1.16
CA ILE A 157 -23.13 -3.17 -1.79
C ILE A 157 -23.38 -1.69 -2.10
N LYS A 158 -22.65 -0.80 -1.42
CA LYS A 158 -22.63 0.64 -1.70
C LYS A 158 -21.95 0.93 -3.02
N GLN A 159 -20.83 0.27 -3.29
CA GLN A 159 -20.05 0.48 -4.50
C GLN A 159 -19.27 -0.78 -4.89
N VAL A 160 -19.23 -1.06 -6.19
CA VAL A 160 -18.27 -2.02 -6.77
C VAL A 160 -17.07 -1.21 -7.26
N VAL A 161 -15.96 -1.34 -6.56
CA VAL A 161 -14.72 -0.61 -6.89
C VAL A 161 -13.96 -1.37 -7.95
N LYS A 162 -13.43 -0.64 -8.94
CA LYS A 162 -12.67 -1.17 -10.07
C LYS A 162 -11.38 -0.38 -10.19
N VAL A 163 -10.25 -1.06 -10.19
CA VAL A 163 -8.92 -0.46 -10.36
C VAL A 163 -8.16 -1.19 -11.46
N ILE A 164 -7.25 -0.48 -12.12
CA ILE A 164 -6.33 -1.14 -13.05
C ILE A 164 -5.17 -1.66 -12.21
N ASN A 165 -4.86 -2.95 -12.37
CA ASN A 165 -3.73 -3.59 -11.72
C ASN A 165 -2.46 -2.84 -12.11
N SER A 166 -1.77 -2.35 -11.10
CA SER A 166 -0.57 -1.57 -11.22
C SER A 166 0.66 -2.46 -10.90
N ASP A 167 0.48 -3.45 -10.03
CA ASP A 167 1.50 -4.46 -9.73
C ASP A 167 1.84 -5.32 -10.94
N ASP A 168 3.13 -5.64 -11.11
CA ASP A 168 3.58 -6.63 -12.10
C ASP A 168 3.23 -8.07 -11.71
N ASN A 169 2.77 -8.28 -10.47
CA ASN A 169 2.51 -9.58 -9.90
C ASN A 169 1.18 -9.64 -9.16
N LEU A 170 0.56 -10.82 -9.17
CA LEU A 170 -0.53 -11.20 -8.26
C LEU A 170 -0.12 -12.44 -7.47
N ILE A 171 -0.83 -12.69 -6.38
CA ILE A 171 -0.71 -13.95 -5.65
C ILE A 171 -1.65 -14.97 -6.26
N PHE A 172 -1.12 -16.15 -6.58
CA PHE A 172 -1.87 -17.29 -7.07
C PHE A 172 -1.97 -18.36 -6.00
N ILE A 173 -3.19 -18.64 -5.58
CA ILE A 173 -3.51 -19.63 -4.56
C ILE A 173 -4.11 -20.85 -5.25
N ASN A 174 -3.45 -22.00 -5.15
CA ASN A 174 -3.98 -23.25 -5.67
C ASN A 174 -5.27 -23.63 -4.95
N LYS A 175 -6.18 -24.30 -5.68
CA LYS A 175 -7.31 -24.98 -5.05
C LYS A 175 -6.81 -25.86 -3.89
N HIS A 176 -7.50 -25.81 -2.78
CA HIS A 176 -7.24 -26.59 -1.57
C HIS A 176 -5.97 -26.21 -0.78
N ALA A 177 -5.34 -25.07 -1.07
CA ALA A 177 -4.16 -24.61 -0.34
C ALA A 177 -4.40 -24.48 1.18
N PHE A 178 -5.57 -23.97 1.60
CA PHE A 178 -5.93 -23.77 3.01
C PHE A 178 -6.73 -24.95 3.59
N GLY A 179 -6.80 -26.07 2.87
CA GLY A 179 -7.58 -27.25 3.26
C GLY A 179 -8.61 -27.68 2.22
N LYS A 180 -9.31 -28.78 2.51
CA LYS A 180 -10.24 -29.38 1.53
C LYS A 180 -11.32 -28.38 1.11
N LYS A 181 -11.38 -28.11 -0.20
CA LYS A 181 -12.29 -27.12 -0.83
C LYS A 181 -12.06 -25.65 -0.41
N VAL A 182 -10.88 -25.32 0.13
CA VAL A 182 -10.48 -23.94 0.47
C VAL A 182 -9.09 -23.62 -0.09
N PRO A 183 -8.98 -22.78 -1.13
CA PRO A 183 -10.09 -22.37 -1.98
C PRO A 183 -10.70 -23.54 -2.75
N SER A 184 -11.92 -23.34 -3.22
CA SER A 184 -12.65 -24.29 -4.06
C SER A 184 -12.16 -24.32 -5.51
N LYS A 185 -11.38 -23.31 -5.92
CA LYS A 185 -10.76 -23.16 -7.24
C LYS A 185 -9.43 -22.41 -7.10
N ASN A 186 -8.59 -22.50 -8.13
CA ASN A 186 -7.41 -21.64 -8.21
C ASN A 186 -7.87 -20.18 -8.21
N THR A 187 -7.18 -19.33 -7.45
CA THR A 187 -7.60 -17.95 -7.19
C THR A 187 -6.42 -17.01 -7.37
N TYR A 188 -6.60 -15.96 -8.17
CA TYR A 188 -5.67 -14.83 -8.24
C TYR A 188 -6.18 -13.73 -7.32
N ILE A 189 -5.29 -13.13 -6.55
CA ILE A 189 -5.61 -12.14 -5.55
C ILE A 189 -4.49 -11.09 -5.49
N GLY A 190 -4.84 -9.82 -5.25
CA GLY A 190 -3.85 -8.77 -5.05
C GLY A 190 -2.95 -9.04 -3.84
N ARG A 191 -1.69 -8.56 -3.88
CA ARG A 191 -0.65 -8.87 -2.88
C ARG A 191 -1.07 -8.51 -1.46
N ASN A 192 -1.81 -7.42 -1.29
CA ASN A 192 -2.19 -6.92 0.03
C ASN A 192 -3.59 -7.35 0.43
N HIS A 193 -4.31 -8.15 -0.35
CA HIS A 193 -5.67 -8.55 0.02
C HIS A 193 -5.62 -9.48 1.24
N GLY A 194 -6.44 -9.17 2.24
CA GLY A 194 -6.58 -9.90 3.47
C GLY A 194 -7.48 -11.13 3.34
N VAL A 195 -6.95 -12.28 3.75
CA VAL A 195 -7.72 -13.51 3.90
C VAL A 195 -7.80 -13.89 5.37
N TYR A 196 -8.98 -14.28 5.83
CA TYR A 196 -9.18 -14.71 7.21
C TYR A 196 -8.91 -16.21 7.35
N LEU A 197 -7.90 -16.55 8.13
CA LEU A 197 -7.48 -17.92 8.41
C LEU A 197 -7.67 -18.25 9.88
N ASP A 198 -7.88 -19.53 10.19
CA ASP A 198 -7.99 -19.99 11.57
C ASP A 198 -6.67 -19.78 12.32
N ASP A 199 -6.75 -19.38 13.59
CA ASP A 199 -5.56 -19.09 14.42
C ASP A 199 -4.60 -20.28 14.50
N SER A 200 -5.16 -21.50 14.59
CA SER A 200 -4.38 -22.73 14.57
C SER A 200 -3.67 -22.96 13.24
N PHE A 201 -4.28 -22.59 12.11
CA PHE A 201 -3.67 -22.70 10.79
C PHE A 201 -2.53 -21.69 10.64
N ILE A 202 -2.74 -20.46 11.11
CA ILE A 202 -1.72 -19.41 11.12
C ILE A 202 -0.50 -19.87 11.92
N GLN A 203 -0.70 -20.42 13.11
CA GLN A 203 0.37 -20.99 13.94
C GLN A 203 1.07 -22.19 13.28
N GLU A 204 0.31 -23.13 12.70
CA GLU A 204 0.88 -24.31 12.03
C GLU A 204 1.75 -23.94 10.83
N LYS A 205 1.37 -22.89 10.10
CA LYS A 205 2.06 -22.43 8.90
C LYS A 205 3.07 -21.32 9.15
N ASP A 206 3.27 -20.92 10.41
CA ASP A 206 4.17 -19.83 10.80
C ASP A 206 3.90 -18.55 9.99
N LEU A 207 2.62 -18.18 9.90
CA LEU A 207 2.16 -17.00 9.18
C LEU A 207 2.01 -15.81 10.13
N GLU A 208 2.25 -14.62 9.61
CA GLU A 208 2.11 -13.38 10.37
C GLU A 208 0.70 -12.80 10.17
N PRO A 209 -0.12 -12.71 11.24
CA PRO A 209 -1.40 -12.04 11.19
C PRO A 209 -1.19 -10.52 11.09
N HIS A 210 -2.04 -9.88 10.30
CA HIS A 210 -2.08 -8.43 10.19
C HIS A 210 -3.05 -7.85 11.23
N VAL A 211 -2.61 -6.83 11.94
CA VAL A 211 -3.36 -6.18 13.03
C VAL A 211 -3.53 -4.71 12.71
N HIS A 212 -4.78 -4.26 12.65
CA HIS A 212 -5.14 -2.86 12.45
C HIS A 212 -6.55 -2.63 12.99
N GLU A 213 -6.82 -1.46 13.56
CA GLU A 213 -8.11 -1.14 14.21
C GLU A 213 -9.32 -1.18 13.25
N LEU A 214 -9.06 -0.95 11.97
CA LEU A 214 -10.08 -0.98 10.92
C LEU A 214 -10.34 -2.39 10.37
N ILE A 215 -9.69 -3.45 10.86
CA ILE A 215 -9.94 -4.83 10.43
C ILE A 215 -11.24 -5.36 11.04
N TYR A 216 -12.02 -6.10 10.25
CA TYR A 216 -13.22 -6.73 10.76
C TYR A 216 -12.82 -7.94 11.61
N HIS A 217 -13.26 -7.99 12.86
CA HIS A 217 -12.94 -9.10 13.75
C HIS A 217 -13.86 -10.30 13.51
N ILE A 218 -13.27 -11.47 13.33
CA ILE A 218 -13.98 -12.76 13.27
C ILE A 218 -13.45 -13.64 14.40
N ALA A 219 -14.34 -14.21 15.20
CA ALA A 219 -13.93 -15.06 16.32
C ALA A 219 -13.11 -16.28 15.83
N GLY A 220 -11.91 -16.46 16.39
CA GLY A 220 -11.00 -17.59 16.10
C GLY A 220 -10.30 -17.52 14.74
N LYS A 221 -10.36 -16.37 14.06
CA LYS A 221 -9.65 -16.14 12.81
C LYS A 221 -8.92 -14.80 12.85
N ASN A 222 -7.75 -14.76 12.21
CA ASN A 222 -7.02 -13.53 11.96
C ASN A 222 -6.83 -13.31 10.46
N LEU A 223 -6.70 -12.03 10.10
CA LEU A 223 -6.44 -11.61 8.73
C LEU A 223 -4.96 -11.80 8.41
N VAL A 224 -4.65 -12.42 7.29
CA VAL A 224 -3.28 -12.55 6.76
C VAL A 224 -3.25 -11.94 5.36
N ARG A 225 -2.25 -11.12 5.07
CA ARG A 225 -2.05 -10.54 3.74
C ARG A 225 -1.66 -11.63 2.75
N ALA A 226 -2.18 -11.59 1.53
CA ALA A 226 -1.92 -12.62 0.52
C ALA A 226 -0.41 -12.80 0.23
N ARG A 227 0.38 -11.73 0.26
CA ARG A 227 1.85 -11.77 0.12
C ARG A 227 2.52 -12.66 1.16
N ASN A 228 2.02 -12.71 2.40
CA ASN A 228 2.59 -13.54 3.46
C ASN A 228 2.30 -15.03 3.25
N LEU A 229 1.31 -15.37 2.43
CA LEU A 229 0.94 -16.76 2.12
C LEU A 229 1.93 -17.44 1.19
N ILE A 230 2.84 -16.72 0.52
CA ILE A 230 3.86 -17.34 -0.34
C ILE A 230 4.80 -18.28 0.43
N LYS A 231 4.89 -18.11 1.76
CA LYS A 231 5.66 -18.97 2.66
C LYS A 231 5.12 -20.41 2.70
N MET A 232 3.86 -20.64 2.33
CA MET A 232 3.24 -21.97 2.36
C MET A 232 3.15 -22.64 0.98
N GLY A 233 3.23 -23.96 0.99
CA GLY A 233 3.06 -24.77 -0.22
C GLY A 233 1.69 -24.56 -0.88
N GLY A 234 1.69 -24.42 -2.20
CA GLY A 234 0.47 -24.23 -2.98
C GLY A 234 0.05 -22.77 -3.18
N VAL A 235 0.87 -21.81 -2.74
CA VAL A 235 0.71 -20.39 -3.04
C VAL A 235 2.00 -19.89 -3.71
N THR A 236 1.86 -19.07 -4.75
CA THR A 236 3.00 -18.52 -5.50
C THR A 236 2.69 -17.11 -5.96
N GLU A 237 3.71 -16.27 -6.05
CA GLU A 237 3.61 -15.01 -6.77
C GLU A 237 3.76 -15.25 -8.28
N VAL A 238 2.92 -14.61 -9.09
CA VAL A 238 2.87 -14.81 -10.54
C VAL A 238 2.83 -13.49 -11.27
N LYS A 239 3.69 -13.35 -12.29
CA LYS A 239 3.67 -12.18 -13.17
C LYS A 239 2.32 -12.06 -13.85
N ARG A 240 1.72 -10.88 -13.76
CA ARG A 240 0.47 -10.56 -14.42
C ARG A 240 0.52 -9.14 -14.93
N GLY A 241 0.08 -8.95 -16.18
CA GLY A 241 0.26 -7.66 -16.85
C GLY A 241 -0.48 -6.53 -16.13
N LYS A 242 0.12 -5.33 -16.14
CA LYS A 242 -0.41 -4.04 -15.62
C LYS A 242 -1.69 -3.53 -16.31
N LYS A 243 -2.53 -4.42 -16.83
CA LYS A 243 -3.77 -4.14 -17.58
C LYS A 243 -4.98 -4.88 -17.05
N ASP A 244 -4.79 -5.78 -16.09
CA ASP A 244 -5.92 -6.46 -15.47
C ASP A 244 -6.79 -5.45 -14.73
N THR A 245 -8.10 -5.59 -14.87
CA THR A 245 -9.03 -4.86 -14.01
C THR A 245 -9.26 -5.69 -12.76
N LEU A 246 -8.95 -5.11 -11.61
CA LEU A 246 -9.19 -5.72 -10.31
C LEU A 246 -10.40 -5.08 -9.64
N TYR A 247 -11.09 -5.87 -8.81
CA TYR A 247 -12.37 -5.53 -8.23
C TYR A 247 -12.37 -5.78 -6.73
N ASN A 248 -13.07 -4.91 -6.01
CA ASN A 248 -13.48 -5.13 -4.62
C ASN A 248 -14.86 -4.51 -4.38
N VAL A 249 -15.45 -4.76 -3.22
CA VAL A 249 -16.76 -4.24 -2.84
C VAL A 249 -16.65 -3.37 -1.59
N LEU A 250 -17.40 -2.28 -1.59
CA LEU A 250 -17.69 -1.48 -0.42
C LEU A 250 -19.12 -1.77 0.03
N LEU A 251 -19.26 -2.26 1.26
CA LEU A 251 -20.56 -2.56 1.85
C LEU A 251 -21.11 -1.36 2.63
N GLU A 252 -22.42 -1.34 2.91
CA GLU A 252 -23.04 -0.27 3.70
C GLU A 252 -22.54 -0.20 5.14
N THR A 253 -22.16 -1.34 5.70
CA THR A 253 -21.49 -1.50 7.00
C THR A 253 -20.29 -2.41 6.80
N HIS A 254 -19.20 -2.18 7.54
CA HIS A 254 -18.00 -2.99 7.44
C HIS A 254 -18.29 -4.48 7.73
N SER A 255 -17.85 -5.36 6.83
CA SER A 255 -17.99 -6.80 6.96
C SER A 255 -16.98 -7.53 6.07
N THR A 256 -17.21 -8.82 5.84
CA THR A 256 -16.37 -9.70 5.03
C THR A 256 -17.14 -10.20 3.82
N MET A 257 -16.44 -10.86 2.90
CA MET A 257 -17.06 -11.57 1.78
C MET A 257 -16.42 -12.95 1.59
N ILE A 258 -17.13 -13.86 0.93
CA ILE A 258 -16.60 -15.19 0.62
C ILE A 258 -16.25 -15.27 -0.86
N VAL A 259 -14.98 -15.48 -1.18
CA VAL A 259 -14.49 -15.60 -2.55
C VAL A 259 -13.88 -16.98 -2.75
N ASN A 260 -14.45 -17.78 -3.65
CA ASN A 260 -14.03 -19.17 -3.86
C ASN A 260 -13.92 -20.01 -2.56
N ASN A 261 -14.78 -19.78 -1.56
CA ASN A 261 -14.77 -20.36 -0.21
C ASN A 261 -13.67 -19.82 0.75
N ILE A 262 -12.94 -18.78 0.35
CA ILE A 262 -12.03 -18.05 1.24
C ILE A 262 -12.82 -16.88 1.86
N PRO A 263 -12.86 -16.73 3.20
CA PRO A 263 -13.34 -15.50 3.81
C PRO A 263 -12.27 -14.41 3.64
N CYS A 264 -12.67 -13.29 3.05
CA CYS A 264 -11.80 -12.21 2.66
C CYS A 264 -12.33 -10.87 3.19
N GLU A 265 -11.44 -9.90 3.34
CA GLU A 265 -11.82 -8.53 3.70
C GLU A 265 -12.64 -7.86 2.57
N THR A 266 -13.49 -6.92 2.96
CA THR A 266 -14.11 -5.95 2.03
C THR A 266 -13.51 -4.58 2.28
N LEU A 267 -13.85 -3.58 1.45
CA LEU A 267 -13.51 -2.21 1.78
C LEU A 267 -14.32 -1.74 2.99
N ASN A 268 -13.65 -1.05 3.93
CA ASN A 268 -14.28 -0.58 5.15
C ASN A 268 -14.93 0.82 4.94
N PRO A 269 -16.25 0.99 5.10
CA PRO A 269 -16.91 2.30 4.94
C PRO A 269 -16.49 3.37 5.97
N ASN A 270 -15.81 2.99 7.06
CA ASN A 270 -15.25 3.95 8.02
C ASN A 270 -13.82 4.35 7.66
N ASP A 271 -13.19 3.69 6.69
CA ASP A 271 -11.92 4.16 6.12
C ASP A 271 -12.22 5.43 5.28
N PRO A 272 -11.68 6.61 5.65
CA PRO A 272 -11.91 7.86 4.93
C PRO A 272 -11.63 7.77 3.44
N MET A 273 -10.75 6.86 3.02
CA MET A 273 -10.39 6.67 1.63
C MET A 273 -11.47 6.02 0.78
N THR A 274 -12.32 5.19 1.39
CA THR A 274 -13.41 4.55 0.67
C THR A 274 -14.46 5.55 0.19
N HIS A 275 -14.59 6.70 0.86
CA HIS A 275 -15.48 7.78 0.46
C HIS A 275 -15.14 8.34 -0.92
N LYS A 276 -13.88 8.28 -1.37
CA LYS A 276 -13.49 8.76 -2.71
C LYS A 276 -14.02 7.89 -3.84
N PHE A 277 -14.38 6.63 -3.57
CA PHE A 277 -15.01 5.76 -4.57
C PHE A 277 -16.53 5.94 -4.66
N ILE A 278 -17.13 6.59 -3.65
CA ILE A 278 -18.55 6.90 -3.60
C ILE A 278 -18.75 8.22 -4.35
N LYS A 279 -19.36 8.15 -5.52
CA LYS A 279 -19.75 9.34 -6.31
C LYS A 279 -21.13 9.85 -5.89
#